data_AF-A0A973FRL8-F1
#
_entry.id   AF-A0A973FRL8-F1
#
_cell.length_a   1.000
_cell.length_b   1.000
_cell.length_c   1.000
_cell.angle_alpha   90.00
_cell.angle_beta   90.00
_cell.angle_gamma   90.00
#
_symmetry.space_group_name_H-M   'P 1'
#
loop_
_entity.id
_entity.type
_entity.pdbx_description
1 polymer ?
#
loop_
_entity_poly.entity_id
_entity_poly.type
_entity_poly.pdbx_seq_one_letter_code
_entity_poly.pdbx_strand_id
1 'polypeptide(L)' 'GVSWGSMAGAGVLAGIGFTMSIFIATLAFDSADALATVKLAVLGSSLLAGTLGTILLRVASKPAW' A
#
# COMPACT_ATOMS: atom_id res chain seq x y z
N GLY A 1 -16.19 -17.39 8.09
CA GLY A 1 -15.75 -17.36 6.68
C GLY A 1 -15.07 -16.04 6.40
N VAL A 2 -14.18 -15.99 5.41
CA VAL A 2 -13.58 -14.73 4.95
C VAL A 2 -14.65 -13.98 4.15
N SER A 3 -14.92 -12.72 4.49
CA SER A 3 -15.87 -11.88 3.73
C SER A 3 -15.16 -11.30 2.50
N TRP A 4 -15.90 -11.06 1.42
CA TRP A 4 -15.34 -10.39 0.24
C TRP A 4 -14.70 -9.03 0.58
N GLY A 5 -15.27 -8.32 1.56
CA GLY A 5 -14.70 -7.08 2.07
C GLY A 5 -13.35 -7.27 2.77
N SER A 6 -13.14 -8.38 3.49
CA SER A 6 -11.85 -8.64 4.12
C SER A 6 -10.78 -9.07 3.11
N MET A 7 -11.16 -9.77 2.03
CA MET A 7 -10.26 -10.04 0.90
C MET A 7 -9.81 -8.75 0.21
N ALA A 8 -10.75 -7.82 -0.05
CA ALA A 8 -10.44 -6.53 -0.65
C ALA A 8 -9.51 -5.70 0.25
N GLY A 9 -9.81 -5.62 1.56
CA GLY A 9 -8.97 -4.92 2.53
C GLY A 9 -7.56 -5.51 2.63
N ALA A 10 -7.42 -6.84 2.65
CA ALA A 10 -6.13 -7.52 2.63
C ALA A 10 -5.36 -7.25 1.33
N GLY A 11 -6.04 -7.21 0.17
CA GLY A 11 -5.43 -6.85 -1.11
C GLY A 11 -4.88 -5.43 -1.15
N VAL A 12 -5.60 -4.46 -0.55
CA VAL A 12 -5.11 -3.07 -0.44
C VAL A 12 -3.86 -3.00 0.45
N LEU A 13 -3.84 -3.73 1.57
CA LEU A 13 -2.66 -3.81 2.43
C LEU A 13 -1.47 -4.51 1.76
N ALA A 14 -1.72 -5.48 0.88
CA ALA A 14 -0.67 -6.15 0.10
C ALA A 14 0.07 -5.18 -0.85
N GLY A 15 -0.54 -4.04 -1.18
CA GLY A 15 0.09 -2.97 -1.96
C GLY A 15 1.16 -2.14 -1.22
N ILE A 16 1.41 -2.41 0.07
CA ILE A 16 2.46 -1.72 0.84
C ILE A 16 3.83 -2.25 0.41
N GLY A 17 4.46 -1.55 -0.53
CA GLY A 17 5.66 -2.02 -1.23
C GLY A 17 6.96 -1.32 -0.87
N PHE A 18 7.07 -0.60 0.26
CA PHE A 18 8.18 0.31 0.60
C PHE A 18 9.56 -0.14 0.08
N THR A 19 10.06 -1.30 0.53
CA THR A 19 11.40 -1.78 0.17
C THR A 19 11.51 -2.25 -1.27
N MET A 20 10.53 -3.02 -1.78
CA MET A 20 10.56 -3.55 -3.15
C MET A 20 10.33 -2.45 -4.20
N SER A 21 9.50 -1.45 -3.89
CA SER A 21 9.21 -0.32 -4.77
C SER A 21 10.39 0.64 -4.83
N ILE A 22 11.08 0.88 -3.71
CA ILE A 22 12.33 1.67 -3.71
C ILE A 22 13.41 0.94 -4.52
N PHE A 23 13.52 -0.39 -4.39
CA PHE A 23 14.44 -1.17 -5.21
C PHE A 23 14.16 -1.01 -6.71
N ILE A 24 12.89 -1.15 -7.13
CA ILE A 24 12.48 -0.92 -8.53
C ILE A 24 12.82 0.52 -8.95
N ALA A 25 12.57 1.52 -8.10
CA ALA A 25 12.91 2.91 -8.39
C ALA A 25 14.42 3.11 -8.62
N THR A 26 15.27 2.41 -7.87
CA THR A 26 16.73 2.49 -8.08
C THR A 26 17.20 1.83 -9.39
N LEU A 27 16.45 0.87 -9.93
CA LEU A 27 16.72 0.27 -11.24
C LEU A 27 16.15 1.10 -12.39
N ALA A 28 15.10 1.89 -12.13
CA ALA A 28 14.38 2.65 -13.15
C ALA A 28 14.92 4.07 -13.37
N PHE A 29 15.61 4.66 -12.39
CA PHE A 29 16.07 6.05 -12.45
C PHE A 29 17.52 6.21 -11.99
N ASP A 30 18.35 6.81 -12.85
CA ASP A 30 19.75 7.13 -12.54
C ASP A 30 19.94 8.52 -11.91
N SER A 31 19.00 9.46 -12.11
CA SER A 31 19.11 10.81 -11.55
C SER A 31 18.69 10.85 -10.08
N ALA A 32 19.54 11.41 -9.22
CA ALA A 32 19.29 11.54 -7.78
C ALA A 32 17.99 12.29 -7.44
N ASP A 33 17.66 13.34 -8.19
CA ASP A 33 16.45 14.14 -7.96
C ASP A 33 15.16 13.36 -8.26
N ALA A 34 15.12 12.59 -9.35
CA ALA A 34 13.98 11.73 -9.65
C ALA A 34 13.82 10.64 -8.59
N LEU A 35 14.93 10.05 -8.14
CA LEU A 35 14.95 9.00 -7.12
C LEU A 35 14.41 9.53 -5.77
N ALA A 36 14.80 10.76 -5.38
CA ALA A 36 14.25 11.42 -4.19
C ALA A 36 12.73 11.63 -4.29
N THR A 37 12.26 12.08 -5.45
CA THR A 37 10.82 12.28 -5.71
C THR A 37 10.04 10.97 -5.65
N VAL A 38 10.54 9.91 -6.27
CA VAL A 38 9.90 8.59 -6.26
C VAL A 38 9.89 7.97 -4.87
N LYS A 39 10.96 8.13 -4.07
CA LYS A 39 10.98 7.68 -2.67
C LYS A 39 9.85 8.32 -1.86
N LEU A 40 9.64 9.63 -2.00
CA LEU A 40 8.55 10.34 -1.34
C LEU A 40 7.19 9.86 -1.82
N ALA A 41 7.02 9.64 -3.14
CA ALA A 41 5.79 9.10 -3.69
C ALA A 41 5.46 7.69 -3.17
N VAL A 42 6.45 6.80 -3.11
CA VAL A 42 6.31 5.42 -2.57
C VAL A 42 5.95 5.44 -1.09
N LEU A 43 6.56 6.33 -0.30
CA LEU A 43 6.22 6.52 1.10
C LEU A 43 4.77 7.01 1.25
N GLY A 44 4.38 8.01 0.47
CA GLY A 44 3.03 8.56 0.47
C GLY A 44 1.98 7.52 0.07
N SER A 45 2.21 6.77 -1.02
CA SER A 45 1.28 5.74 -1.47
C SER A 45 1.18 4.57 -0.48
N SER A 46 2.29 4.18 0.16
CA SER A 46 2.29 3.13 1.20
C SER A 46 1.48 3.53 2.43
N LEU A 47 1.56 4.80 2.84
CA LEU A 47 0.76 5.33 3.94
C LEU A 47 -0.74 5.35 3.57
N LEU A 48 -1.07 5.77 2.34
CA LEU A 48 -2.43 5.75 1.82
C LEU A 48 -2.99 4.33 1.71
N ALA A 49 -2.20 3.36 1.23
CA ALA A 49 -2.59 1.96 1.17
C ALA A 49 -2.81 1.39 2.58
N GLY A 50 -1.92 1.66 3.53
CA GLY A 50 -2.06 1.22 4.92
C GLY A 50 -3.30 1.78 5.61
N THR A 51 -3.56 3.08 5.42
CA THR A 51 -4.74 3.74 6.00
C THR A 51 -6.04 3.22 5.39
N LEU A 52 -6.15 3.21 4.05
CA LEU A 52 -7.34 2.72 3.34
C LEU A 52 -7.58 1.23 3.59
N GLY A 53 -6.56 0.39 3.51
CA GLY A 53 -6.67 -1.05 3.74
C GLY A 53 -7.11 -1.37 5.17
N THR A 54 -6.58 -0.64 6.17
CA THR A 54 -7.02 -0.80 7.57
C THR A 54 -8.46 -0.34 7.78
N ILE A 55 -8.87 0.76 7.16
CA ILE A 55 -10.26 1.24 7.21
C ILE A 55 -11.20 0.21 6.58
N LEU A 56 -10.87 -0.31 5.38
CA LEU A 56 -11.65 -1.34 4.70
C LEU A 56 -11.79 -2.60 5.55
N LEU A 57 -10.68 -3.08 6.15
CA LEU A 57 -10.73 -4.23 7.04
C LEU A 57 -11.62 -3.96 8.25
N ARG A 58 -11.49 -2.81 8.91
CA ARG A 58 -12.35 -2.48 10.07
C ARG A 58 -13.83 -2.44 9.74
N VAL A 59 -14.19 -1.92 8.56
CA VAL A 59 -15.59 -1.89 8.11
C VAL A 59 -16.07 -3.30 7.73
N ALA A 60 -15.26 -4.06 7.00
CA ALA A 60 -15.61 -5.41 6.55
C ALA A 60 -15.59 -6.47 7.67
N SER A 61 -14.89 -6.21 8.77
CA SER A 61 -14.85 -7.05 9.96
C SER A 61 -15.98 -6.76 10.95
N LYS A 62 -16.86 -5.77 10.69
CA LYS A 62 -18.05 -5.59 11.53
C LYS A 62 -18.94 -6.84 11.42
N PRO A 63 -19.29 -7.49 12.54
CA PRO A 63 -20.08 -8.70 12.51
C PRO A 63 -21.46 -8.38 11.92
N ALA A 64 -21.79 -9.04 10.81
CA ALA A 64 -23.17 -9.20 10.38
C ALA A 64 -23.80 -10.15 11.40
N TRP A 65 -24.49 -9.55 12.38
CA TRP A 65 -25.39 -10.27 13.28
C TRP A 65 -26.58 -10.80 12.49
#